data_AF-A0AAF3ETH1-F1
#
_entry.id   AF-A0AAF3ETH1-F1
#
_cell.length_a   1.000
_cell.length_b   1.000
_cell.length_c   1.000
_cell.angle_alpha   90.00
_cell.angle_beta   90.00
_cell.angle_gamma   90.00
#
_symmetry.space_group_name_H-M   'P 1'
#
loop_
_entity.id
_entity.type
_entity.pdbx_description
1 polymer ?
#
loop_
_entity_poly.entity_id
_entity_poly.type
_entity_poly.pdbx_seq_one_letter_code
_entity_poly.pdbx_strand_id
1 'polypeptide(L)'
;MDLQMCTNELMGLADISERMKILQKARRDFAEESSIWRTNKAFFEECAKTVDELENERKEHAEELRQINQDINLLEDMLKNLHSTTNMKREELSRKARILRHEMTLLNRYIELCGDESLQPLVFDEDFDASLKQLLRPFPLPMPVIPPGFLPKWPLSFISNSKMKNCEACGGQIHRNAPTCPLCKSRTVSRNPKRKRKDQQNF
;
A
#
# COMPACT_ATOMS: atom_id res chain seq x y z
N MET A 1 -15.29 95.41 -19.54
CA MET A 1 -15.03 94.07 -20.13
C MET A 1 -14.45 93.08 -19.10
N ASP A 2 -14.04 93.52 -17.91
CA ASP A 2 -13.30 92.67 -16.95
C ASP A 2 -14.14 91.67 -16.13
N LEU A 3 -15.42 91.97 -15.85
CA LEU A 3 -16.27 91.07 -15.07
C LEU A 3 -16.57 89.73 -15.76
N GLN A 4 -16.74 89.75 -17.09
CA GLN A 4 -17.04 88.54 -17.85
C GLN A 4 -15.83 87.59 -17.93
N MET A 5 -14.62 88.15 -18.05
CA MET A 5 -13.38 87.37 -17.98
C MET A 5 -13.19 86.72 -16.61
N CYS A 6 -13.37 87.51 -15.54
CA CYS A 6 -13.27 87.01 -14.18
C CYS A 6 -14.31 85.92 -13.87
N THR A 7 -15.53 86.05 -14.41
CA THR A 7 -16.59 85.03 -14.28
C THR A 7 -16.20 83.72 -14.99
N ASN A 8 -15.63 83.80 -16.19
CA ASN A 8 -15.19 82.62 -16.93
C ASN A 8 -14.01 81.91 -16.25
N GLU A 9 -13.08 82.66 -15.67
CA GLU A 9 -11.96 82.12 -14.90
C GLU A 9 -12.44 81.40 -13.62
N LEU A 10 -13.36 82.01 -12.88
CA LEU A 10 -13.96 81.38 -11.68
C LEU A 10 -14.73 80.09 -12.02
N MET A 11 -15.47 80.06 -13.12
CA MET A 11 -16.13 78.85 -13.59
C MET A 11 -15.11 77.76 -13.99
N GLY A 12 -14.02 78.12 -14.65
CA GLY A 12 -12.94 77.20 -14.98
C GLY A 12 -12.24 76.63 -13.74
N LEU A 13 -11.98 77.46 -12.74
CA LEU A 13 -11.41 77.03 -11.46
C LEU A 13 -12.35 76.08 -10.70
N ALA A 14 -13.66 76.33 -10.75
CA ALA A 14 -14.66 75.45 -10.15
C ALA A 14 -14.68 74.06 -10.82
N ASP A 15 -14.65 73.99 -12.16
CA ASP A 15 -14.59 72.72 -12.90
C ASP A 15 -13.28 71.96 -12.63
N ILE A 16 -12.15 72.66 -12.59
CA ILE A 16 -10.86 72.06 -12.24
C ILE A 16 -10.88 71.49 -10.82
N SER A 17 -11.43 72.23 -9.86
CA SER A 17 -11.57 71.79 -8.47
C SER A 17 -12.42 70.52 -8.36
N GLU A 18 -13.54 70.44 -9.09
CA GLU A 18 -14.41 69.27 -9.08
C GLU A 18 -13.74 68.05 -9.73
N ARG A 19 -13.09 68.22 -10.88
CA ARG A 19 -12.30 67.17 -11.53
C ARG A 19 -11.16 66.68 -10.62
N MET A 20 -10.52 67.59 -9.90
CA MET A 20 -9.46 67.25 -8.95
C MET A 20 -9.99 66.36 -7.81
N LYS A 21 -11.18 66.62 -7.28
CA LYS A 21 -11.80 65.74 -6.26
C LYS A 21 -12.09 64.35 -6.80
N ILE A 22 -12.62 64.23 -8.02
CA ILE A 22 -12.92 62.95 -8.67
C ILE A 22 -11.63 62.15 -8.84
N LEU A 23 -10.57 62.78 -9.38
CA LEU A 23 -9.28 62.13 -9.57
C LEU A 23 -8.64 61.73 -8.24
N GLN A 24 -8.76 62.56 -7.20
CA GLN A 24 -8.28 62.21 -5.86
C GLN A 24 -9.01 61.00 -5.28
N LYS A 25 -10.33 60.89 -5.50
CA LYS A 25 -11.10 59.71 -5.09
C LYS A 25 -10.64 58.48 -5.85
N ALA A 26 -10.61 58.54 -7.18
CA ALA A 26 -10.15 57.43 -8.02
C ALA A 26 -8.73 56.97 -7.65
N ARG A 27 -7.83 57.91 -7.31
CA ARG A 27 -6.48 57.59 -6.83
C ARG A 27 -6.49 56.82 -5.52
N ARG A 28 -7.36 57.18 -4.56
CA ARG A 28 -7.49 56.45 -3.29
C ARG A 28 -8.04 55.04 -3.52
N ASP A 29 -9.10 54.93 -4.29
CA ASP A 29 -9.74 53.66 -4.60
C ASP A 29 -8.75 52.70 -5.28
N PHE A 30 -7.99 53.20 -6.27
CA PHE A 30 -6.94 52.43 -6.94
C PHE A 30 -5.80 52.03 -5.99
N ALA A 31 -5.40 52.90 -5.06
CA ALA A 31 -4.35 52.60 -4.09
C ALA A 31 -4.78 51.49 -3.12
N GLU A 32 -6.03 51.50 -2.68
CA GLU A 32 -6.63 50.46 -1.83
C GLU A 32 -6.70 49.12 -2.58
N GLU A 33 -7.27 49.11 -3.79
CA GLU A 33 -7.36 47.90 -4.62
C GLU A 33 -5.98 47.31 -4.94
N SER A 34 -5.01 48.17 -5.24
CA SER A 34 -3.61 47.76 -5.43
C SER A 34 -3.01 47.14 -4.17
N SER A 35 -3.36 47.64 -2.99
CA SER A 35 -2.91 47.06 -1.71
C SER A 35 -3.49 45.67 -1.50
N ILE A 36 -4.81 45.52 -1.70
CA ILE A 36 -5.52 44.24 -1.58
C ILE A 36 -4.93 43.23 -2.57
N TRP A 37 -4.70 43.62 -3.81
CA TRP A 37 -4.12 42.76 -4.83
C TRP A 37 -2.74 42.24 -4.42
N ARG A 38 -1.88 43.09 -3.84
CA ARG A 38 -0.55 42.66 -3.34
C ARG A 38 -0.68 41.64 -2.21
N THR A 39 -1.58 41.87 -1.27
CA THR A 39 -1.82 40.93 -0.15
C THR A 39 -2.33 39.59 -0.67
N ASN A 40 -3.31 39.60 -1.57
CA ASN A 40 -3.84 38.38 -2.17
C ASN A 40 -2.77 37.63 -2.96
N LYS A 41 -1.94 38.34 -3.73
CA LYS A 41 -0.82 37.73 -4.46
C LYS A 41 0.14 37.02 -3.50
N ALA A 42 0.56 37.67 -2.41
CA ALA A 42 1.42 37.06 -1.42
C ALA A 42 0.78 35.83 -0.76
N PHE A 43 -0.53 35.88 -0.48
CA PHE A 43 -1.27 34.73 0.03
C PHE A 43 -1.29 33.56 -0.96
N PHE A 44 -1.52 33.81 -2.25
CA PHE A 44 -1.48 32.76 -3.27
C PHE A 44 -0.09 32.14 -3.43
N GLU A 45 0.97 32.94 -3.30
CA GLU A 45 2.35 32.44 -3.30
C GLU A 45 2.62 31.51 -2.11
N GLU A 46 2.12 31.86 -0.91
CA GLU A 46 2.23 31.00 0.26
C GLU A 46 1.41 29.70 0.08
N CYS A 47 0.18 29.78 -0.43
CA CYS A 47 -0.62 28.59 -0.73
C CYS A 47 0.08 27.66 -1.73
N ALA A 48 0.71 28.22 -2.78
CA ALA A 48 1.45 27.42 -3.75
C ALA A 48 2.61 26.68 -3.07
N LYS A 49 3.35 27.36 -2.18
CA LYS A 49 4.42 26.75 -1.39
C LYS A 49 3.91 25.62 -0.48
N THR A 50 2.81 25.84 0.24
CA THR A 50 2.20 24.80 1.09
C THR A 50 1.75 23.59 0.26
N VAL A 51 1.22 23.80 -0.95
CA VAL A 51 0.85 22.70 -1.85
C VAL A 51 2.08 21.87 -2.25
N ASP A 52 3.20 22.52 -2.55
CA ASP A 52 4.45 21.83 -2.88
C ASP A 52 5.00 21.03 -1.69
N GLU A 53 4.95 21.61 -0.48
CA GLU A 53 5.34 20.93 0.76
C GLU A 53 4.48 19.67 1.01
N LEU A 54 3.16 19.78 0.90
CA LEU A 54 2.24 18.65 1.07
C LEU A 54 2.46 17.55 0.01
N GLU A 55 2.77 17.93 -1.23
CA GLU A 55 3.08 16.96 -2.29
C GLU A 55 4.42 16.26 -2.04
N ASN A 56 5.38 16.93 -1.40
CA ASN A 56 6.62 16.31 -0.95
C ASN A 56 6.37 15.31 0.20
N GLU A 57 5.62 15.71 1.23
CA GLU A 57 5.22 14.81 2.33
C GLU A 57 4.47 13.58 1.81
N ARG A 58 3.54 13.77 0.86
CA ARG A 58 2.81 12.66 0.22
C ARG A 58 3.75 11.67 -0.48
N LYS A 59 4.82 12.16 -1.13
CA LYS A 59 5.82 11.31 -1.79
C LYS A 59 6.69 10.56 -0.78
N GLU A 60 7.09 11.22 0.29
CA GLU A 60 7.86 10.61 1.39
C GLU A 60 7.05 9.47 2.03
N HIS A 61 5.80 9.72 2.40
CA HIS A 61 4.92 8.67 2.92
C HIS A 61 4.69 7.51 1.93
N ALA A 62 4.64 7.81 0.62
CA ALA A 62 4.54 6.76 -0.38
C ALA A 62 5.80 5.88 -0.45
N GLU A 63 6.98 6.43 -0.19
CA GLU A 63 8.23 5.66 -0.09
C GLU A 63 8.28 4.83 1.19
N GLU A 64 7.89 5.39 2.33
CA GLU A 64 7.79 4.64 3.59
C GLU A 64 6.88 3.41 3.45
N LEU A 65 5.71 3.59 2.82
CA LEU A 65 4.80 2.47 2.53
C LEU A 65 5.42 1.45 1.57
N ARG A 66 6.22 1.88 0.59
CA ARG A 66 6.95 0.95 -0.29
C ARG A 66 7.97 0.14 0.50
N GLN A 67 8.70 0.77 1.43
CA GLN A 67 9.69 0.09 2.26
C GLN A 67 9.03 -0.92 3.20
N ILE A 68 7.95 -0.54 3.89
CA ILE A 68 7.21 -1.46 4.78
C ILE A 68 6.73 -2.68 4.01
N ASN A 69 6.20 -2.51 2.79
CA ASN A 69 5.75 -3.64 1.97
C ASN A 69 6.92 -4.54 1.55
N GLN A 70 8.09 -3.99 1.26
CA GLN A 70 9.29 -4.79 0.97
C GLN A 70 9.73 -5.59 2.20
N ASP A 71 9.75 -4.96 3.37
CA ASP A 71 10.14 -5.60 4.63
C ASP A 71 9.17 -6.72 5.01
N ILE A 72 7.85 -6.53 4.81
CA ILE A 72 6.85 -7.58 4.99
C ILE A 72 7.16 -8.79 4.10
N ASN A 73 7.39 -8.58 2.80
CA ASN A 73 7.70 -9.68 1.88
C ASN A 73 9.00 -10.41 2.28
N LEU A 74 10.03 -9.65 2.68
CA LEU A 74 11.29 -10.23 3.15
C LEU A 74 11.09 -11.10 4.40
N LEU A 75 10.35 -10.60 5.39
CA LEU A 75 10.04 -11.34 6.61
C LEU A 75 9.20 -12.58 6.33
N GLU A 76 8.22 -12.49 5.43
CA GLU A 76 7.42 -13.64 4.99
C GLU A 76 8.29 -14.73 4.36
N ASP A 77 9.23 -14.36 3.50
CA ASP A 77 10.14 -15.31 2.86
C ASP A 77 11.13 -15.92 3.86
N MET A 78 11.65 -15.13 4.79
CA MET A 78 12.45 -15.65 5.91
C MET A 78 11.66 -16.66 6.76
N LEU A 79 10.41 -16.35 7.10
CA LEU A 79 9.54 -17.25 7.85
C LEU A 79 9.25 -18.54 7.08
N LYS A 80 8.94 -18.46 5.78
CA LYS A 80 8.76 -19.64 4.93
C LYS A 80 10.01 -20.52 4.91
N ASN A 81 11.20 -19.93 4.78
CA ASN A 81 12.47 -20.65 4.78
C ASN A 81 12.76 -21.33 6.12
N LEU A 82 12.54 -20.62 7.23
CA LEU A 82 12.68 -21.17 8.58
C LEU A 82 11.70 -22.31 8.85
N HIS A 83 10.43 -22.14 8.45
CA HIS A 83 9.41 -23.19 8.55
C HIS A 83 9.77 -24.41 7.70
N SER A 84 10.19 -24.21 6.44
CA SER A 84 10.61 -25.30 5.57
C SER A 84 11.79 -26.07 6.16
N THR A 85 12.82 -25.37 6.62
CA THR A 85 14.01 -25.98 7.24
C THR A 85 13.65 -26.74 8.52
N THR A 86 12.77 -26.18 9.35
CA THR A 86 12.32 -26.80 10.59
C THR A 86 11.46 -28.03 10.32
N ASN A 87 10.52 -27.95 9.36
CA ASN A 87 9.70 -29.09 8.95
C ASN A 87 10.53 -30.22 8.34
N MET A 88 11.54 -29.91 7.51
CA MET A 88 12.45 -30.91 6.97
C MET A 88 13.21 -31.66 8.09
N LYS A 89 13.75 -30.93 9.08
CA LYS A 89 14.42 -31.55 10.24
C LYS A 89 13.46 -32.41 11.05
N ARG A 90 12.22 -31.95 11.23
CA ARG A 90 11.16 -32.66 11.95
C ARG A 90 10.77 -33.96 11.23
N GLU A 91 10.57 -33.92 9.92
CA GLU A 91 10.28 -35.10 9.10
C GLU A 91 11.42 -36.13 9.17
N GLU A 92 12.67 -35.66 9.10
CA GLU A 92 13.84 -36.55 9.19
C GLU A 92 13.94 -37.22 10.57
N LEU A 93 13.69 -36.49 11.66
CA LEU A 93 13.63 -37.06 13.01
C LEU A 93 12.49 -38.06 13.15
N SER A 94 11.30 -37.75 12.60
CA SER A 94 10.14 -38.64 12.61
C SER A 94 10.45 -39.96 11.89
N ARG A 95 11.12 -39.88 10.73
CA ARG A 95 11.57 -41.03 9.96
C ARG A 95 12.52 -41.90 10.77
N LYS A 96 13.55 -41.32 11.39
CA LYS A 96 14.52 -42.03 12.24
C LYS A 96 13.83 -42.70 13.43
N ALA A 97 12.94 -42.00 14.12
CA ALA A 97 12.18 -42.54 15.25
C ALA A 97 11.30 -43.73 14.84
N ARG A 98 10.68 -43.68 13.65
CA ARG A 98 9.86 -44.79 13.13
C ARG A 98 10.70 -46.03 12.83
N ILE A 99 11.88 -45.85 12.22
CA ILE A 99 12.80 -46.96 11.94
C ILE A 99 13.27 -47.58 13.26
N LEU A 100 13.71 -46.77 14.22
CA LEU A 100 14.20 -47.26 15.50
C LEU A 100 13.11 -48.03 16.27
N ARG A 101 11.87 -47.53 16.29
CA ARG A 101 10.73 -48.27 16.86
C ARG A 101 10.50 -49.63 16.20
N HIS A 102 10.65 -49.71 14.88
CA HIS A 102 10.46 -50.96 14.14
C HIS A 102 11.55 -51.98 14.48
N GLU A 103 12.83 -51.59 14.42
CA GLU A 103 13.97 -52.44 14.76
C GLU A 103 13.88 -52.94 16.22
N MET A 104 13.51 -52.04 17.14
CA MET A 104 13.32 -52.41 18.55
C MET A 104 12.20 -53.44 18.73
N THR A 105 11.09 -53.29 17.99
CA THR A 105 9.98 -54.26 18.00
C THR A 105 10.44 -55.64 17.50
N LEU A 106 11.24 -55.67 16.43
CA LEU A 106 11.79 -56.91 15.90
C LEU A 106 12.74 -57.58 16.91
N LEU A 107 13.64 -56.80 17.53
CA LEU A 107 14.58 -57.29 18.52
C LEU A 107 13.87 -57.85 19.76
N ASN A 108 12.86 -57.15 20.28
CA ASN A 108 12.06 -57.63 21.41
C ASN A 108 11.38 -58.97 21.10
N ARG A 109 10.87 -59.14 19.87
CA ARG A 109 10.30 -60.41 19.42
C ARG A 109 11.34 -61.54 19.37
N TYR A 110 12.59 -61.24 18.99
CA TYR A 110 13.67 -62.24 19.04
C TYR A 110 14.06 -62.61 20.47
N ILE A 111 14.08 -61.65 21.40
CA ILE A 111 14.33 -61.90 22.83
C ILE A 111 13.28 -62.87 23.38
N GLU A 112 11.99 -62.62 23.09
CA GLU A 112 10.88 -63.50 23.47
C GLU A 112 11.04 -64.94 22.94
N LEU A 113 11.56 -65.09 21.72
CA LEU A 113 11.78 -66.41 21.10
C LEU A 113 13.01 -67.15 21.65
N CYS A 114 14.04 -66.44 22.12
CA CYS A 114 15.25 -67.05 22.70
C CYS A 114 15.01 -67.67 24.09
N GLY A 115 14.03 -67.17 24.85
CA GLY A 115 13.68 -67.71 26.17
C GLY A 115 14.76 -67.52 27.25
N ASP A 116 15.71 -66.61 27.04
CA ASP A 116 16.76 -66.28 27.99
C ASP A 116 16.27 -65.20 28.98
N GLU A 117 16.05 -65.57 30.23
CA GLU A 117 15.57 -64.66 31.29
C GLU A 117 16.55 -63.52 31.61
N SER A 118 17.80 -63.61 31.17
CA SER A 118 18.78 -62.53 31.35
C SER A 118 18.59 -61.37 30.37
N LEU A 119 17.84 -61.57 29.27
CA LEU A 119 17.58 -60.56 28.25
C LEU A 119 16.23 -59.89 28.48
N GLN A 120 16.24 -58.57 28.68
CA GLN A 120 15.03 -57.77 28.88
C GLN A 120 14.61 -57.09 27.57
N PRO A 121 13.30 -57.05 27.23
CA PRO A 121 12.79 -56.26 26.12
C PRO A 121 13.17 -54.78 26.27
N LEU A 122 13.64 -54.17 25.18
CA LEU A 122 13.93 -52.75 25.13
C LEU A 122 12.63 -51.96 25.05
N VAL A 123 12.46 -50.98 25.94
CA VAL A 123 11.34 -50.04 25.91
C VAL A 123 11.92 -48.64 25.90
N PHE A 124 11.29 -47.73 25.15
CA PHE A 124 11.64 -46.32 25.29
C PHE A 124 11.16 -45.83 26.64
N ASP A 125 11.99 -45.02 27.28
CA ASP A 125 11.55 -44.32 28.49
C ASP A 125 10.38 -43.38 28.14
N GLU A 126 9.45 -43.20 29.07
CA GLU A 126 8.29 -42.30 28.91
C GLU A 126 8.78 -40.88 28.55
N ASP A 127 9.90 -40.47 29.14
CA ASP A 127 10.56 -39.19 28.90
C ASP A 127 11.09 -39.03 27.47
N PHE A 128 11.56 -40.11 26.85
CA PHE A 128 12.06 -40.09 25.47
C PHE A 128 10.90 -39.93 24.47
N ASP A 129 9.80 -40.65 24.69
CA ASP A 129 8.64 -40.59 23.81
C ASP A 129 7.88 -39.26 23.98
N ALA A 130 7.86 -38.69 25.19
CA ALA A 130 7.38 -37.34 25.45
C ALA A 130 8.23 -36.28 24.73
N SER A 131 9.55 -36.40 24.80
CA SER A 131 10.51 -35.50 24.12
C SER A 131 10.32 -35.54 22.60
N LEU A 132 10.17 -36.73 22.01
CA LEU A 132 9.88 -36.88 20.58
C LEU A 132 8.54 -36.26 20.20
N LYS A 133 7.47 -36.48 20.98
CA LYS A 133 6.16 -35.86 20.73
C LYS A 133 6.22 -34.34 20.77
N GLN A 134 7.04 -33.77 21.66
CA GLN A 134 7.21 -32.32 21.77
C GLN A 134 8.00 -31.74 20.59
N LEU A 135 9.12 -32.36 20.20
CA LEU A 135 9.92 -31.96 19.04
C LEU A 135 9.16 -32.13 17.72
N LEU A 136 8.25 -33.11 17.66
CA LEU A 136 7.38 -33.37 16.53
C LEU A 136 6.06 -32.60 16.62
N ARG A 137 5.89 -31.57 17.45
CA ARG A 137 4.70 -30.70 17.32
C ARG A 137 4.84 -29.80 16.09
N PRO A 138 3.76 -29.60 15.31
CA PRO A 138 3.75 -28.53 14.32
C PRO A 138 4.00 -27.20 15.01
N PHE A 139 4.90 -26.40 14.46
CA PHE A 139 5.02 -25.01 14.88
C PHE A 139 3.67 -24.34 14.61
N PRO A 140 3.03 -23.68 15.60
CA PRO A 140 1.80 -22.96 15.34
C PRO A 140 2.13 -21.89 14.30
N LEU A 141 1.41 -21.89 13.17
CA LEU A 141 1.48 -20.80 12.23
C LEU A 141 1.16 -19.53 13.02
N PRO A 142 2.01 -18.49 13.01
CA PRO A 142 1.62 -17.22 13.59
C PRO A 142 0.42 -16.75 12.78
N MET A 143 -0.78 -16.84 13.36
CA MET A 143 -1.90 -16.04 12.87
C MET A 143 -1.42 -14.58 12.93
N PRO A 144 -1.81 -13.73 11.95
CA PRO A 144 -1.52 -12.31 12.05
C PRO A 144 -2.13 -11.81 13.37
N VAL A 145 -1.28 -11.59 14.37
CA VAL A 145 -1.69 -11.02 15.65
C VAL A 145 -1.91 -9.56 15.35
N ILE A 146 -3.16 -9.19 15.06
CA ILE A 146 -3.57 -7.79 15.02
C ILE A 146 -3.69 -7.36 16.48
N PRO A 147 -2.82 -6.48 17.00
CA PRO A 147 -2.93 -6.01 18.37
C PRO A 147 -4.30 -5.35 18.58
N PRO A 148 -5.00 -5.59 19.71
CA PRO A 148 -6.25 -4.92 20.01
C PRO A 148 -5.98 -3.42 20.17
N GLY A 149 -6.23 -2.64 19.12
CA GLY A 149 -5.92 -1.21 19.03
C GLY A 149 -5.19 -0.79 17.75
N PHE A 150 -4.57 -1.74 17.05
CA PHE A 150 -3.94 -1.56 15.72
C PHE A 150 -4.86 -2.04 14.59
N LEU A 151 -6.18 -1.99 14.80
CA LEU A 151 -7.09 -1.95 13.66
C LEU A 151 -6.75 -0.67 12.90
N PRO A 152 -6.29 -0.76 11.64
CA PRO A 152 -6.08 0.45 10.88
C PRO A 152 -7.43 1.17 10.83
N LYS A 153 -7.48 2.45 11.19
CA LYS A 153 -8.55 3.39 10.80
C LYS A 153 -8.60 3.60 9.28
N TRP A 154 -8.01 2.70 8.52
CA TRP A 154 -8.16 2.63 7.09
C TRP A 154 -9.52 2.00 6.85
N PRO A 155 -10.37 2.58 6.00
CA PRO A 155 -11.64 1.94 5.69
C PRO A 155 -11.34 0.52 5.20
N LEU A 156 -12.03 -0.48 5.77
CA LEU A 156 -12.02 -1.89 5.37
C LEU A 156 -12.34 -2.12 3.86
N SER A 157 -12.54 -1.06 3.08
CA SER A 157 -12.62 -1.08 1.63
C SER A 157 -11.28 -1.38 0.93
N PHE A 158 -10.13 -1.20 1.60
CA PHE A 158 -8.81 -1.42 1.00
C PHE A 158 -8.22 -2.83 1.24
N ILE A 159 -8.59 -3.50 2.34
CA ILE A 159 -8.21 -4.90 2.59
C ILE A 159 -9.28 -5.78 1.95
N SER A 160 -8.96 -6.28 0.76
CA SER A 160 -9.76 -7.13 -0.13
C SER A 160 -10.99 -7.81 0.48
N ASN A 161 -12.17 -7.27 0.17
CA ASN A 161 -13.12 -8.11 -0.55
C ASN A 161 -12.85 -7.85 -2.04
N SER A 162 -12.39 -8.86 -2.77
CA SER A 162 -12.54 -8.89 -4.22
C SER A 162 -14.04 -8.93 -4.53
N LYS A 163 -14.74 -7.80 -4.33
CA LYS A 163 -16.10 -7.59 -4.79
C LYS A 163 -16.03 -7.72 -6.30
N MET A 164 -16.36 -8.90 -6.79
CA MET A 164 -16.53 -9.12 -8.20
C MET A 164 -17.69 -8.23 -8.64
N LYS A 165 -17.53 -7.53 -9.76
CA LYS A 165 -18.64 -6.87 -10.44
C LYS A 165 -19.00 -7.67 -11.68
N ASN A 166 -20.19 -7.47 -12.22
CA ASN A 166 -20.59 -8.13 -13.46
C ASN A 166 -20.03 -7.36 -14.65
N CYS A 167 -19.54 -8.07 -15.65
CA CYS A 167 -19.08 -7.50 -16.91
C CYS A 167 -20.24 -6.81 -17.62
N GLU A 168 -20.05 -5.57 -18.06
CA GLU A 168 -21.10 -4.78 -18.73
C GLU A 168 -21.58 -5.39 -20.05
N ALA A 169 -20.76 -6.24 -20.70
CA ALA A 169 -21.09 -6.85 -21.98
C ALA A 169 -21.77 -8.23 -21.87
N CYS A 170 -21.42 -9.04 -20.88
CA CYS A 170 -21.92 -10.43 -20.78
C CYS A 170 -22.43 -10.84 -19.39
N GLY A 171 -22.33 -9.97 -18.39
CA GLY A 171 -22.76 -10.25 -17.02
C GLY A 171 -21.83 -11.15 -16.20
N GLY A 172 -20.76 -11.71 -16.77
CA GLY A 172 -19.82 -12.58 -16.04
C GLY A 172 -19.08 -11.85 -14.92
N GLN A 173 -18.76 -12.55 -13.82
CA GLN A 173 -18.06 -11.96 -12.68
C GLN A 173 -16.61 -11.58 -13.05
N ILE A 174 -16.24 -10.32 -12.82
CA ILE A 174 -14.91 -9.75 -13.10
C ILE A 174 -14.41 -8.92 -11.92
N HIS A 175 -13.10 -8.68 -11.89
CA HIS A 175 -12.49 -7.80 -10.88
C HIS A 175 -13.11 -6.39 -10.93
N ARG A 176 -13.39 -5.77 -9.76
CA ARG A 176 -14.06 -4.46 -9.64
C ARG A 176 -13.49 -3.36 -10.55
N ASN A 177 -12.19 -3.37 -10.79
CA ASN A 177 -11.49 -2.36 -11.58
C ASN A 177 -11.42 -2.69 -13.09
N ALA A 178 -11.88 -3.86 -13.54
CA ALA A 178 -11.89 -4.23 -14.95
C ALA A 178 -13.20 -3.76 -15.62
N PRO A 179 -13.18 -3.02 -16.75
CA PRO A 179 -14.42 -2.60 -17.42
C PRO A 179 -15.16 -3.75 -18.11
N THR A 180 -14.42 -4.71 -18.69
CA THR A 180 -14.97 -5.88 -19.39
C THR A 180 -14.19 -7.15 -19.06
N CYS A 181 -14.80 -8.32 -19.23
CA CYS A 181 -14.15 -9.60 -18.98
C CYS A 181 -13.12 -9.94 -20.08
N PRO A 182 -12.13 -10.80 -19.79
CA PRO A 182 -11.10 -11.18 -20.77
C PRO A 182 -11.68 -11.71 -22.08
N LEU A 183 -12.79 -12.45 -22.01
CA LEU A 183 -13.49 -13.01 -23.17
C LEU A 183 -14.23 -11.95 -24.01
N CYS A 184 -14.83 -10.94 -23.36
CA CYS A 184 -15.47 -9.83 -24.07
C CYS A 184 -14.43 -8.86 -24.64
N LYS A 185 -13.31 -8.69 -23.94
CA LYS A 185 -12.17 -7.89 -24.40
C LYS A 185 -11.48 -8.52 -25.61
N SER A 186 -11.38 -9.85 -25.69
CA SER A 186 -10.82 -10.53 -26.86
C SER A 186 -11.77 -10.57 -28.06
N ARG A 187 -13.08 -10.40 -27.84
CA ARG A 187 -14.09 -10.27 -28.92
C ARG A 187 -14.21 -8.85 -29.47
N THR A 188 -13.87 -7.83 -28.68
CA THR A 188 -13.86 -6.43 -29.14
C THR A 188 -12.51 -6.11 -29.78
N VAL A 189 -12.45 -6.15 -31.11
CA VAL A 189 -11.28 -5.68 -31.87
C VAL A 189 -11.16 -4.17 -31.69
N SER A 190 -10.03 -3.68 -31.19
CA SER A 190 -9.80 -2.24 -31.05
C SER A 190 -9.86 -1.57 -32.43
N ARG A 191 -10.70 -0.54 -32.60
CA ARG A 191 -10.75 0.24 -33.84
C ARG A 191 -9.41 0.93 -34.19
N ASN A 192 -8.47 0.99 -33.25
CA ASN A 192 -7.13 1.55 -33.46
C ASN A 192 -6.05 0.56 -33.01
N PRO A 193 -5.64 -0.40 -33.86
CA PRO A 193 -4.60 -1.36 -33.51
C PRO A 193 -3.26 -0.66 -33.28
N LYS A 194 -2.57 -1.00 -32.18
CA LYS A 194 -1.20 -0.53 -31.91
C LYS A 194 -0.29 -0.93 -33.09
N ARG A 195 0.39 0.05 -33.70
CA ARG A 195 1.40 -0.16 -34.73
C ARG A 195 2.38 -1.26 -34.27
N LYS A 196 2.60 -2.27 -35.12
CA LYS A 196 3.62 -3.29 -34.90
C LYS A 196 4.97 -2.59 -34.71
N ARG A 197 5.68 -2.90 -33.62
CA ARG A 197 7.11 -2.56 -33.50
C ARG A 197 7.81 -3.25 -34.66
N LYS A 198 8.54 -2.49 -35.49
CA LYS A 198 9.44 -3.09 -36.49
C LYS A 198 10.52 -3.83 -35.71
N ASP A 199 10.56 -5.15 -35.87
CA ASP A 199 11.72 -5.94 -35.49
C ASP A 199 12.93 -5.35 -36.21
N GLN A 200 13.94 -4.95 -35.44
CA GLN A 200 15.25 -4.62 -35.97
C GLN A 200 15.81 -5.90 -36.59
N GLN A 201 15.65 -6.03 -37.91
CA GLN A 201 16.41 -7.00 -38.67
C GLN A 201 17.85 -6.52 -38.70
N ASN A 202 18.71 -7.31 -38.06
CA ASN A 202 20.13 -7.37 -38.34
C ASN A 202 20.36 -7.44 -39.85
N PHE A 203 21.12 -6.49 -40.38
CA PHE A 203 22.19 -6.67 -41.36
C PHE A 203 23.09 -5.44 -41.31
#